data_AF-A0A5J6SP31-F1
#
_entry.id   AF-A0A5J6SP31-F1
#
_cell.length_a   1.000
_cell.length_b   1.000
_cell.length_c   1.000
_cell.angle_alpha   90.00
_cell.angle_beta   90.00
_cell.angle_gamma   90.00
#
_symmetry.space_group_name_H-M   'P 1'
#
loop_
_entity.id
_entity.type
_entity.pdbx_description
1 polymer ?
#
loop_
_entity_poly.entity_id
_entity_poly.type
_entity_poly.pdbx_seq_one_letter_code
_entity_poly.pdbx_strand_id
1 'polypeptide(L)'
;MIVYITIIIAFCLLQLVKAIYPRLHSVVYTIYIFLFLSYILMNFIIPYTTQFISVIPTALLPVFKLLLFSVILLFVSQIVEELLIEYEYTSLATILTFTTKAILIIVWLRHMQQFYAKFFSIMGLLS
;
A
#
# COMPACT_ATOMS: atom_id res chain seq x y z
N MET A 1 20.78 -6.03 -8.17
CA MET A 1 21.35 -5.51 -9.43
C MET A 1 20.44 -5.72 -10.64
N ILE A 2 19.99 -6.95 -10.92
CA ILE A 2 19.11 -7.22 -12.09
C ILE A 2 17.87 -6.32 -12.12
N VAL A 3 17.14 -6.18 -11.01
CA VAL A 3 15.93 -5.31 -10.94
C VAL A 3 16.22 -3.86 -11.32
N TYR A 4 17.35 -3.29 -10.89
CA TYR A 4 17.73 -1.91 -11.25
C TYR A 4 18.04 -1.77 -12.74
N ILE A 5 18.70 -2.77 -13.34
CA ILE A 5 18.96 -2.82 -14.78
C ILE A 5 17.63 -2.91 -15.55
N THR A 6 16.68 -3.73 -15.08
CA THR A 6 15.35 -3.82 -15.71
C THR A 6 14.58 -2.51 -15.63
N ILE A 7 14.68 -1.77 -14.51
CA ILE A 7 14.08 -0.45 -14.35
C ILE A 7 14.69 0.56 -15.34
N ILE A 8 16.01 0.56 -15.51
CA ILE A 8 16.70 1.45 -16.44
C ILE A 8 16.29 1.16 -17.89
N ILE A 9 16.22 -0.11 -18.27
CA ILE A 9 15.78 -0.52 -19.62
C ILE A 9 14.33 -0.14 -19.86
N ALA A 10 13.44 -0.39 -18.90
CA ALA A 10 12.04 -0.02 -19.01
C ALA A 10 11.82 1.49 -19.07
N PHE A 11 12.60 2.27 -18.32
CA PHE A 11 12.60 3.72 -18.39
C PHE A 11 13.01 4.22 -19.78
N CYS A 12 14.06 3.62 -20.35
CA CYS A 12 14.54 3.95 -21.69
C CYS A 12 13.48 3.62 -22.77
N LEU A 13 12.79 2.48 -22.64
CA LEU A 13 11.66 2.09 -23.48
C LEU A 13 10.48 3.07 -23.37
N LEU A 14 10.11 3.46 -22.15
CA LEU A 14 9.06 4.45 -21.91
C LEU A 14 9.39 5.80 -22.57
N GLN A 15 10.64 6.25 -22.46
CA GLN A 15 11.10 7.49 -23.08
C GLN A 15 11.03 7.45 -24.62
N LEU A 16 11.24 6.26 -25.20
CA LEU A 16 11.07 6.00 -26.63
C LEU A 16 9.58 6.03 -27.04
N VAL A 17 8.69 5.45 -26.24
CA VAL A 17 7.23 5.51 -26.45
C VAL A 17 6.73 6.96 -26.38
N LYS A 18 7.27 7.77 -25.46
CA LYS A 18 6.96 9.21 -25.36
C LYS A 18 7.29 9.96 -26.66
N ALA A 19 8.38 9.60 -27.32
CA ALA A 19 8.83 10.24 -28.56
C ALA A 19 7.98 9.84 -29.78
N ILE A 20 7.48 8.60 -29.83
CA ILE A 20 6.72 8.07 -30.99
C ILE A 20 5.22 8.35 -30.85
N TYR A 21 4.63 8.15 -29.66
CA TYR A 21 3.20 8.34 -29.41
C TYR A 21 2.94 8.92 -28.00
N PRO A 22 2.82 10.26 -27.87
CA PRO A 22 2.71 10.91 -26.56
C PRO A 22 1.43 10.53 -25.78
N ARG A 23 0.33 10.22 -26.48
CA ARG A 23 -0.91 9.75 -25.82
C ARG A 23 -0.82 8.32 -25.31
N LEU A 24 -0.07 7.46 -26.00
CA LEU A 24 0.07 6.05 -25.65
C LEU A 24 1.07 5.87 -24.49
N HIS A 25 2.04 6.79 -24.38
CA HIS A 25 2.97 6.86 -23.26
C HIS A 25 2.28 6.93 -21.90
N SER A 26 1.24 7.77 -21.76
CA SER A 26 0.48 7.91 -20.52
C SER A 26 -0.12 6.58 -20.05
N VAL A 27 -0.78 5.85 -20.96
CA VAL A 27 -1.42 4.57 -20.62
C VAL A 27 -0.39 3.49 -20.28
N VAL A 28 0.68 3.39 -21.08
CA VAL A 28 1.74 2.38 -20.87
C VAL A 28 2.51 2.66 -19.57
N TYR A 29 2.76 3.93 -19.25
CA TYR A 29 3.41 4.34 -18.01
C TYR A 29 2.60 3.96 -16.77
N THR A 30 1.29 4.25 -16.77
CA THR A 30 0.38 3.87 -15.68
C THR A 30 0.38 2.36 -15.46
N ILE A 31 0.22 1.57 -16.54
CA ILE A 31 0.24 0.10 -16.46
C ILE A 31 1.58 -0.39 -15.90
N TYR A 32 2.68 0.19 -16.38
CA TYR A 32 4.01 -0.18 -15.93
C TYR A 32 4.23 0.12 -14.44
N ILE A 33 3.81 1.30 -13.95
CA ILE A 33 3.89 1.65 -12.53
C ILE A 33 3.05 0.70 -11.67
N PHE A 34 1.83 0.36 -12.08
CA PHE A 34 1.01 -0.59 -11.34
C PHE A 34 1.63 -2.00 -11.30
N LEU A 35 2.17 -2.49 -12.42
CA LEU A 35 2.90 -3.76 -12.46
C LEU A 35 4.13 -3.74 -11.58
N PHE A 36 4.89 -2.65 -11.62
CA PHE A 36 6.09 -2.48 -10.81
C PHE A 36 5.77 -2.41 -9.32
N LEU A 37 4.74 -1.67 -8.94
CA LEU A 37 4.25 -1.58 -7.56
C LEU A 37 3.79 -2.94 -7.03
N SER A 38 3.04 -3.69 -7.84
CA SER A 38 2.62 -5.07 -7.53
C SER A 38 3.82 -6.00 -7.34
N TYR A 39 4.81 -5.92 -8.23
CA TYR A 39 6.04 -6.70 -8.13
C TYR A 39 6.82 -6.38 -6.84
N ILE A 40 6.96 -5.11 -6.48
CA ILE A 40 7.59 -4.70 -5.21
C ILE A 40 6.83 -5.26 -4.01
N LEU A 41 5.50 -5.14 -4.02
CA LEU A 41 4.63 -5.64 -2.96
C LEU A 41 4.81 -7.15 -2.75
N MET A 42 4.68 -7.93 -3.83
CA MET A 42 4.72 -9.40 -3.75
C MET A 42 6.11 -9.97 -3.46
N ASN A 43 7.16 -9.43 -4.09
CA ASN A 43 8.48 -10.05 -4.00
C ASN A 43 9.38 -9.46 -2.91
N PHE A 44 9.08 -8.25 -2.43
CA PHE A 44 9.86 -7.61 -1.37
C PHE A 44 9.00 -7.36 -0.14
N ILE A 45 7.97 -6.52 -0.23
CA ILE A 45 7.26 -6.05 0.96
C ILE A 45 6.64 -7.22 1.71
N ILE A 46 5.80 -8.05 1.07
CA ILE A 46 5.14 -9.19 1.73
C ILE A 46 6.14 -10.15 2.39
N PRO A 47 7.15 -10.71 1.70
CA PRO A 47 8.08 -11.66 2.30
C PRO A 47 8.94 -11.06 3.42
N TYR A 48 9.37 -9.80 3.30
CA TYR A 48 10.06 -9.14 4.41
C TYR A 48 9.11 -8.95 5.60
N THR A 49 7.87 -8.54 5.35
CA THR A 49 6.87 -8.35 6.39
C THR A 49 6.58 -9.65 7.15
N THR A 50 6.47 -10.78 6.43
CA THR A 50 6.25 -12.09 7.07
C THR A 50 7.46 -12.57 7.87
N GLN A 51 8.68 -12.30 7.42
CA GLN A 51 9.90 -12.56 8.19
C GLN A 51 9.99 -11.72 9.47
N PHE A 52 9.60 -10.44 9.43
CA PHE A 52 9.59 -9.62 10.64
C PHE A 52 8.50 -10.05 11.63
N ILE A 53 7.32 -10.45 11.14
CA ILE A 53 6.23 -10.93 12.00
C ILE A 53 6.60 -12.19 12.78
N SER A 54 7.47 -13.06 12.25
CA SER A 54 7.85 -14.31 12.92
C SER A 54 8.74 -14.11 14.15
N VAL A 55 9.40 -12.95 14.27
CA VAL A 55 10.30 -12.61 15.39
C VAL A 55 9.56 -11.88 16.53
N ILE A 56 8.32 -11.46 16.29
CA ILE A 56 7.56 -10.61 17.23
C ILE A 56 6.80 -11.46 18.24
N PRO A 57 6.79 -11.07 19.54
CA PRO A 57 5.98 -11.73 20.55
C PRO A 57 4.50 -11.82 20.15
N THR A 58 3.89 -12.98 20.34
CA THR A 58 2.50 -13.28 19.95
C THR A 58 1.47 -12.30 20.53
N ALA A 59 1.76 -11.69 21.68
CA ALA A 59 0.90 -10.69 22.32
C ALA A 59 0.83 -9.36 21.54
N LEU A 60 1.92 -8.94 20.89
CA LEU A 60 2.02 -7.67 20.13
C LEU A 60 1.70 -7.84 18.64
N LEU A 61 1.68 -9.10 18.18
CA LEU A 61 1.51 -9.52 16.80
C LEU A 61 0.25 -8.94 16.12
N PRO A 62 -0.93 -8.83 16.77
CA PRO A 62 -2.13 -8.25 16.16
C PRO A 62 -1.97 -6.75 15.86
N VAL A 63 -1.43 -5.99 16.81
CA VAL A 63 -1.21 -4.53 16.68
C VAL A 63 -0.16 -4.27 15.62
N PHE A 64 0.92 -5.05 15.63
CA PHE A 64 2.03 -4.88 14.69
C PHE A 64 1.61 -5.18 13.24
N LYS A 65 0.83 -6.25 13.02
CA LYS A 65 0.23 -6.54 11.70
C LYS A 65 -0.65 -5.39 11.20
N LEU A 66 -1.43 -4.80 12.10
CA LEU A 66 -2.35 -3.73 11.75
C LEU A 66 -1.63 -2.41 11.46
N LEU A 67 -0.55 -2.11 12.19
CA LEU A 67 0.37 -1.01 11.90
C LEU A 67 1.05 -1.19 10.54
N LEU A 68 1.63 -2.35 10.28
CA LEU A 68 2.26 -2.65 8.98
C LEU A 68 1.27 -2.53 7.82
N PHE A 69 0.08 -3.10 7.98
CA PHE A 69 -1.00 -2.94 7.01
C PHE A 69 -1.31 -1.46 6.77
N SER A 70 -1.41 -0.66 7.84
CA SER A 70 -1.70 0.77 7.73
C SER A 70 -0.63 1.53 6.96
N VAL A 71 0.65 1.26 7.27
CA VAL A 71 1.79 1.91 6.62
C VAL A 71 1.84 1.54 5.14
N ILE A 72 1.72 0.24 4.82
CA ILE A 72 1.75 -0.24 3.43
C ILE A 72 0.60 0.37 2.63
N LEU A 73 -0.62 0.37 3.19
CA LEU A 73 -1.81 0.91 2.53
C LEU A 73 -1.67 2.41 2.26
N LEU A 74 -1.16 3.19 3.22
CA LEU A 74 -0.90 4.62 3.04
C LEU A 74 0.15 4.88 1.96
N PHE A 75 1.24 4.12 1.96
CA PHE A 75 2.32 4.28 0.99
C PHE A 75 1.84 3.99 -0.44
N VAL A 76 1.08 2.91 -0.61
CA VAL A 76 0.46 2.55 -1.89
C VAL A 76 -0.55 3.62 -2.32
N SER A 77 -1.40 4.07 -1.39
CA SER A 77 -2.41 5.10 -1.69
C SER A 77 -1.77 6.40 -2.14
N GLN A 78 -0.65 6.81 -1.55
CA GLN A 78 0.06 8.03 -1.93
C GLN A 78 0.64 7.94 -3.34
N ILE A 79 1.29 6.81 -3.68
CA ILE A 79 1.83 6.58 -5.03
C ILE A 79 0.70 6.63 -6.08
N VAL A 80 -0.44 6.03 -5.77
CA VAL A 80 -1.60 6.02 -6.68
C VAL A 80 -2.24 7.41 -6.79
N GLU A 81 -2.32 8.17 -5.69
CA GLU A 81 -2.81 9.55 -5.67
C GLU A 81 -1.94 10.45 -6.57
N GLU A 82 -0.62 10.42 -6.39
CA GLU A 82 0.33 11.20 -7.21
C GLU A 82 0.19 10.86 -8.69
N LEU A 83 0.06 9.56 -9.02
CA LEU A 83 -0.16 9.10 -10.40
C LEU A 83 -1.48 9.63 -10.99
N LEU A 84 -2.56 9.60 -10.22
CA LEU A 84 -3.88 10.09 -10.68
C LEU A 84 -3.89 11.61 -10.88
N ILE A 85 -3.17 12.36 -10.05
CA ILE A 85 -3.02 13.81 -10.18
C ILE A 85 -2.24 14.17 -11.44
N GLU A 86 -1.16 13.44 -11.76
CA GLU A 86 -0.40 13.64 -13.01
C GLU A 86 -1.25 13.47 -14.28
N TYR A 87 -2.32 12.67 -14.21
CA TYR A 87 -3.24 12.43 -15.32
C TYR A 87 -4.54 13.24 -15.25
N GLU A 88 -4.57 14.31 -14.46
CA GLU A 88 -5.72 15.21 -14.32
C GLU A 88 -6.97 14.54 -13.71
N TYR A 89 -6.86 13.31 -13.17
CA TYR A 89 -7.94 12.61 -12.47
C TYR A 89 -8.04 13.03 -11.00
N THR A 90 -8.01 14.33 -10.74
CA THR A 90 -7.94 14.93 -9.39
C THR A 90 -9.10 14.51 -8.48
N SER A 91 -10.32 14.46 -9.01
CA SER A 91 -11.49 14.00 -8.25
C SER A 91 -11.36 12.53 -7.82
N LEU A 92 -10.80 11.69 -8.68
CA LEU A 92 -10.65 10.26 -8.42
C LEU A 92 -9.51 10.01 -7.42
N ALA A 93 -8.42 10.78 -7.51
CA ALA A 93 -7.34 10.82 -6.54
C ALA A 93 -7.86 11.16 -5.14
N THR A 94 -8.67 12.22 -5.04
CA THR A 94 -9.23 12.70 -3.77
C THR A 94 -10.15 11.65 -3.12
N ILE A 95 -11.02 11.02 -3.91
CA ILE A 95 -11.91 9.96 -3.44
C ILE A 95 -11.10 8.76 -2.94
N LEU A 96 -10.08 8.33 -3.69
CA LEU A 96 -9.23 7.21 -3.31
C LEU A 96 -8.54 7.46 -1.97
N THR A 97 -7.93 8.63 -1.79
CA THR A 97 -7.25 9.00 -0.54
C THR A 97 -8.22 9.10 0.64
N PHE A 98 -9.43 9.62 0.40
CA PHE A 98 -10.49 9.61 1.41
C PHE A 98 -10.90 8.18 1.78
N THR A 99 -11.13 7.31 0.80
CA THR A 99 -11.49 5.92 1.02
C THR A 99 -10.41 5.16 1.79
N THR A 100 -9.14 5.35 1.45
CA THR A 100 -8.01 4.76 2.19
C THR A 100 -8.04 5.17 3.66
N LYS A 101 -8.18 6.47 3.94
CA LYS A 101 -8.26 6.98 5.32
C LYS A 101 -9.47 6.43 6.06
N ALA A 102 -10.63 6.34 5.41
CA ALA A 102 -11.84 5.75 6.00
C ALA A 102 -11.65 4.26 6.33
N ILE A 103 -11.03 3.49 5.43
CA ILE A 103 -10.71 2.07 5.67
C ILE A 103 -9.80 1.93 6.90
N LEU A 104 -8.76 2.76 7.02
CA LEU A 104 -7.87 2.74 8.18
C LEU A 104 -8.65 2.98 9.48
N ILE A 105 -9.50 4.01 9.51
CA ILE A 105 -10.33 4.30 10.68
C ILE A 105 -11.20 3.11 11.05
N ILE A 106 -11.87 2.48 10.08
CA ILE A 106 -12.75 1.33 10.32
C ILE A 106 -11.94 0.13 10.86
N VAL A 107 -10.79 -0.16 10.27
CA VAL A 107 -9.93 -1.27 10.67
C VAL A 107 -9.40 -1.07 12.10
N TRP A 108 -8.97 0.15 12.44
CA TRP A 108 -8.53 0.49 13.79
C TRP A 108 -9.67 0.44 14.80
N LEU A 109 -10.85 0.97 14.47
CA LEU A 109 -12.03 0.89 15.34
C LEU A 109 -12.40 -0.56 15.65
N ARG A 110 -12.41 -1.43 14.63
CA ARG A 110 -12.68 -2.87 14.80
C ARG A 110 -11.65 -3.54 15.71
N HIS A 111 -10.38 -3.16 15.61
CA HIS A 111 -9.33 -3.67 16.48
C HIS A 111 -9.49 -3.18 17.93
N MET A 112 -9.79 -1.90 18.12
CA MET A 112 -10.03 -1.31 19.44
C MET A 112 -11.25 -1.95 20.11
N GLN A 113 -12.30 -2.31 19.37
CA GLN A 113 -13.45 -3.04 19.91
C GLN A 113 -13.05 -4.41 20.48
N GLN A 114 -12.20 -5.16 19.77
CA GLN A 114 -11.68 -6.45 20.25
C GLN A 114 -10.78 -6.30 21.47
N PHE A 115 -9.97 -5.24 21.49
CA PHE A 115 -9.12 -4.92 22.64
C PHE A 115 -9.97 -4.57 23.86
N TYR A 116 -10.99 -3.72 23.69
CA TYR A 116 -11.89 -3.30 24.76
C TYR A 116 -12.64 -4.48 25.37
N ALA A 117 -13.18 -5.39 24.55
CA ALA A 117 -13.86 -6.59 25.02
C ALA A 117 -12.95 -7.50 25.87
N LYS A 118 -11.70 -7.72 25.42
CA LYS A 118 -10.71 -8.50 26.19
C LYS A 118 -10.28 -7.80 27.48
N PHE A 119 -10.04 -6.49 27.42
CA PHE A 119 -9.61 -5.71 28.57
C PHE A 119 -10.65 -5.70 29.70
N PHE A 120 -11.93 -5.53 29.35
CA PHE A 120 -13.03 -5.60 30.32
C PHE A 120 -13.27 -7.00 30.87
N SER A 121 -13.09 -8.05 30.06
CA SER A 121 -13.14 -9.44 30.54
C SER A 121 -12.03 -9.73 31.54
N ILE A 122 -10.83 -9.18 31.35
CA ILE A 122 -9.68 -9.37 32.25
C ILE A 122 -9.86 -8.58 33.56
N MET A 123 -10.48 -7.40 33.52
CA MET A 123 -10.78 -6.62 34.73
C MET A 123 -12.01 -7.13 35.51
N GLY A 124 -12.68 -8.20 35.06
CA GLY A 124 -13.85 -8.76 35.75
C GLY A 124 -15.06 -7.81 35.82
N LEU A 125 -15.08 -6.76 34.98
CA LEU A 125 -16.14 -5.75 34.93
C LEU A 125 -17.27 -6.12 33.96
N LEU A 126 -17.12 -7.23 33.22
CA LEU A 126 -18.20 -7.89 32.51
C LEU A 126 -18.64 -9.10 33.33
N SER A 127 -19.52 -8.85 34.31
CA SER A 127 -20.42 -9.87 34.87
C SER A 127 -21.58 -10.12 33.93
#